data_AF-A0A523SIG4-F1
#
_entry.id   AF-A0A523SIG4-F1
#
_cell.length_a   1.000
_cell.length_b   1.000
_cell.length_c   1.000
_cell.angle_alpha   90.00
_cell.angle_beta   90.00
_cell.angle_gamma   90.00
#
_symmetry.space_group_name_H-M   'P 1'
#
loop_
_entity.id
_entity.type
_entity.pdbx_description
1 polymer ?
#
loop_
_entity_poly.entity_id
_entity_poly.type
_entity_poly.pdbx_seq_one_letter_code
_entity_poly.pdbx_strand_id
1 'polypeptide(L)'
;MVLVAGLAVTSYASATPSAGFHEINGEVFDNWEICRTSALGEDGFYQLTKTTFRPVIAYESLGKEAALAYSLGEQIAAKNPDKIQRAEAVFRFVRDRVRYTSDIDQFKHEEFAQNADELATTIDQDGVGYGDCEDSAVLLAVM
;
A
#
# COMPACT_ATOMS: atom_id res chain seq x y z
N MET A 1 -17.24 -34.29 -27.68
CA MET A 1 -16.92 -33.51 -26.47
C MET A 1 -15.47 -33.10 -26.57
N VAL A 2 -15.21 -31.86 -27.01
CA VAL A 2 -13.85 -31.30 -27.10
C VAL A 2 -13.68 -30.39 -25.90
N LEU A 3 -12.82 -30.77 -24.96
CA LEU A 3 -12.44 -29.91 -23.84
C LEU A 3 -11.36 -28.95 -24.34
N VAL A 4 -11.72 -27.67 -24.51
CA VAL A 4 -10.76 -26.60 -24.74
C VAL A 4 -10.38 -26.06 -23.36
N ALA A 5 -9.18 -26.38 -22.89
CA ALA A 5 -8.61 -25.76 -21.70
C ALA A 5 -8.09 -24.38 -22.09
N GLY A 6 -8.79 -23.33 -21.66
CA GLY A 6 -8.32 -21.95 -21.79
C GLY A 6 -7.19 -21.70 -20.81
N LEU A 7 -5.99 -21.44 -21.32
CA LEU A 7 -4.87 -20.89 -20.55
C LEU A 7 -5.19 -19.41 -20.25
N ALA A 8 -5.64 -19.12 -19.03
CA ALA A 8 -5.68 -17.76 -18.53
C ALA A 8 -4.24 -17.32 -18.26
N VAL A 9 -3.71 -16.43 -19.08
CA VAL A 9 -2.44 -15.76 -18.82
C VAL A 9 -2.72 -14.71 -17.76
N THR A 10 -2.45 -15.03 -16.49
CA THR A 10 -2.38 -14.00 -15.44
C THR A 10 -1.15 -13.16 -15.75
N SER A 11 -1.37 -11.98 -16.30
CA SER A 11 -0.34 -10.94 -16.40
C SER A 11 0.04 -10.56 -14.98
N TYR A 12 1.13 -11.12 -14.47
CA TYR A 12 1.76 -10.62 -13.25
C TYR A 12 2.27 -9.22 -13.59
N ALA A 13 1.53 -8.19 -13.18
CA ALA A 13 2.07 -6.85 -13.07
C ALA A 13 3.19 -6.93 -12.03
N SER A 14 4.43 -7.01 -12.50
CA SER A 14 5.60 -6.93 -11.63
C SER A 14 5.76 -5.47 -11.26
N ALA A 15 5.11 -5.02 -10.18
CA ALA A 15 5.60 -3.83 -9.48
C ALA A 15 6.99 -4.16 -8.93
N THR A 16 7.87 -3.16 -8.91
CA THR A 16 9.16 -3.31 -8.25
C THR A 16 8.90 -2.96 -6.79
N PRO A 17 8.93 -3.92 -5.85
CA PRO A 17 8.79 -3.57 -4.45
C PRO A 17 9.91 -2.61 -4.09
N SER A 18 9.67 -1.72 -3.12
CA SER A 18 10.75 -1.06 -2.38
C SER A 18 11.53 -2.12 -1.57
N ALA A 19 12.24 -3.01 -2.24
CA ALA A 19 13.00 -4.07 -1.58
C ALA A 19 14.38 -3.57 -1.11
N GLY A 20 14.78 -2.36 -1.50
CA GLY A 20 16.05 -1.76 -1.14
C GLY A 20 15.81 -0.56 -0.24
N PHE A 21 16.10 -0.73 1.05
CA PHE A 21 16.19 0.39 1.98
C PHE A 21 17.66 0.80 2.18
N HIS A 22 17.89 2.09 2.32
CA HIS A 22 19.19 2.64 2.66
C HIS A 22 19.06 3.76 3.67
N GLU A 23 20.07 3.91 4.53
CA GLU A 23 20.04 4.90 5.61
C GLU A 23 20.86 6.15 5.27
N ILE A 24 20.28 7.32 5.52
CA ILE A 24 20.94 8.62 5.42
C ILE A 24 20.66 9.39 6.71
N ASN A 25 21.72 9.69 7.48
CA ASN A 25 21.62 10.44 8.74
C ASN A 25 20.60 9.87 9.77
N GLY A 26 20.35 8.56 9.75
CA GLY A 26 19.39 7.89 10.65
C GLY A 26 17.96 7.80 10.12
N GLU A 27 17.70 8.36 8.94
CA GLU A 27 16.44 8.24 8.22
C GLU A 27 16.53 7.11 7.18
N VAL A 28 15.41 6.43 6.93
CA VAL A 28 15.34 5.28 6.01
C VAL A 28 14.72 5.70 4.69
N PHE A 29 15.40 5.45 3.58
CA PHE A 29 14.97 5.78 2.23
C PHE A 29 14.76 4.52 1.39
N ASP A 30 13.74 4.55 0.53
CA ASP A 30 13.51 3.51 -0.47
C ASP A 30 14.23 3.78 -1.80
N ASN A 31 14.02 2.89 -2.77
CA ASN A 31 14.56 3.01 -4.13
C ASN A 31 13.97 4.18 -4.94
N TRP A 32 12.89 4.81 -4.46
CA TRP A 32 12.29 6.00 -5.05
C TRP A 32 12.86 7.28 -4.42
N GLU A 33 13.84 7.15 -3.51
CA GLU A 33 14.39 8.24 -2.71
C GLU A 33 13.32 8.88 -1.81
N ILE A 34 12.29 8.12 -1.43
CA ILE A 34 11.28 8.55 -0.47
C ILE A 34 11.76 8.17 0.94
N CYS A 35 11.81 9.15 1.83
CA CYS A 35 12.05 8.95 3.24
C CYS A 35 10.83 8.28 3.88
N ARG A 36 10.99 7.04 4.33
CA ARG A 36 9.96 6.23 4.99
C ARG A 36 9.72 6.68 6.43
N THR A 37 10.71 7.28 7.05
CA THR A 37 10.71 7.69 8.46
C THR A 37 10.33 9.15 8.66
N SER A 38 9.84 9.83 7.61
CA SER A 38 9.34 11.20 7.71
C SER A 38 8.19 11.49 6.75
N ALA A 39 7.09 12.03 7.26
CA ALA A 39 5.98 12.50 6.44
C ALA A 39 6.28 13.82 5.71
N LEU A 40 7.31 14.55 6.16
CA LEU A 40 7.56 15.95 5.84
C LEU A 40 8.62 16.12 4.74
N GLY A 41 8.65 17.28 4.11
CA GLY A 41 9.72 17.66 3.19
C GLY A 41 9.46 17.24 1.74
N GLU A 42 10.47 17.40 0.87
CA GLU A 42 10.36 17.02 -0.54
C GLU A 42 10.56 15.52 -0.75
N ASP A 43 11.22 14.87 0.19
CA ASP A 43 11.56 13.45 0.23
C ASP A 43 10.62 12.63 1.12
N GLY A 44 9.89 13.23 2.06
CA GLY A 44 8.97 12.48 2.93
C GLY A 44 7.84 11.77 2.20
N PHE A 45 7.36 10.67 2.77
CA PHE A 45 6.33 9.80 2.15
C PHE A 45 4.99 10.49 1.86
N TYR A 46 4.69 11.59 2.57
CA TYR A 46 3.53 12.46 2.31
C TYR A 46 3.85 13.78 1.62
N GLN A 47 5.14 14.03 1.36
CA GLN A 47 5.70 15.30 0.88
C GLN A 47 4.98 16.51 1.47
N LEU A 48 4.72 16.43 2.78
CA LEU A 48 3.87 17.39 3.46
C LEU A 48 4.68 18.66 3.68
N THR A 49 4.17 19.77 3.15
CA THR A 49 4.69 21.11 3.36
C THR A 49 3.64 21.99 4.02
N LYS A 50 3.98 23.25 4.33
CA LYS A 50 3.03 24.23 4.85
C LYS A 50 1.83 24.48 3.92
N THR A 51 1.98 24.22 2.62
CA THR A 51 1.00 24.60 1.60
C THR A 51 0.57 23.46 0.69
N THR A 52 1.23 22.30 0.75
CA THR A 52 0.99 21.18 -0.16
C THR A 52 0.99 19.87 0.59
N PHE A 53 0.21 18.92 0.08
CA PHE A 53 0.19 17.52 0.47
C PHE A 53 0.24 16.69 -0.81
N ARG A 54 1.22 15.79 -0.91
CA ARG A 54 1.37 14.88 -2.05
C ARG A 54 1.82 13.52 -1.51
N PRO A 55 0.89 12.57 -1.31
CA PRO A 55 1.21 11.25 -0.78
C PRO A 55 1.96 10.41 -1.81
N VAL A 56 3.26 10.67 -1.95
CA VAL A 56 4.10 10.06 -2.97
C VAL A 56 4.20 8.55 -2.79
N ILE A 57 4.16 8.08 -1.54
CA ILE A 57 4.14 6.66 -1.20
C ILE A 57 2.97 5.89 -1.80
N ALA A 58 1.80 6.52 -1.98
CA ALA A 58 0.68 5.86 -2.64
C ALA A 58 0.96 5.61 -4.14
N TYR A 59 1.83 6.39 -4.76
CA TYR A 59 2.18 6.21 -6.17
C TYR A 59 3.09 5.01 -6.42
N GLU A 60 3.75 4.48 -5.39
CA GLU A 60 4.46 3.21 -5.47
C GLU A 60 3.52 2.01 -5.71
N SER A 61 2.20 2.21 -5.55
CA SER A 61 1.18 1.18 -5.73
C SER A 61 0.08 1.58 -6.73
N LEU A 62 0.32 2.60 -7.55
CA LEU A 62 -0.66 3.13 -8.52
C LEU A 62 -0.10 3.24 -9.93
N GLY A 63 -1.00 3.31 -10.91
CA GLY A 63 -0.65 3.52 -12.31
C GLY A 63 0.24 2.40 -12.84
N LYS A 64 1.46 2.72 -13.30
CA LYS A 64 2.42 1.72 -13.80
C LYS A 64 2.98 0.81 -12.71
N GLU A 65 2.88 1.23 -11.44
CA GLU A 65 3.34 0.46 -10.28
C GLU A 65 2.19 -0.27 -9.59
N ALA A 66 0.98 -0.22 -10.14
CA ALA A 66 -0.17 -0.91 -9.55
C ALA A 66 0.09 -2.43 -9.48
N ALA A 67 -0.04 -2.99 -8.27
CA ALA A 67 0.07 -4.43 -8.04
C ALA A 67 -1.08 -4.97 -7.18
N LEU A 68 -0.76 -5.60 -6.06
CA LEU A 68 -1.70 -6.43 -5.29
C LEU A 68 -2.77 -5.58 -4.61
N ALA A 69 -2.41 -4.46 -3.98
CA ALA A 69 -3.36 -3.59 -3.31
C ALA A 69 -4.42 -3.07 -4.29
N TYR A 70 -3.97 -2.53 -5.43
CA TYR A 70 -4.86 -2.06 -6.49
C TYR A 70 -5.74 -3.19 -7.05
N SER A 71 -5.17 -4.39 -7.25
CA SER A 71 -5.92 -5.56 -7.73
C SER A 71 -7.02 -5.99 -6.74
N LEU A 72 -6.75 -5.97 -5.44
CA LEU A 72 -7.74 -6.25 -4.40
C LEU A 72 -8.87 -5.21 -4.42
N GLY A 73 -8.51 -3.94 -4.59
CA GLY A 73 -9.46 -2.84 -4.83
C GLY A 73 -10.40 -3.10 -6.00
N GLU A 74 -9.85 -3.42 -7.17
CA GLU A 74 -10.62 -3.76 -8.38
C GLU A 74 -11.52 -4.99 -8.18
N GLN A 75 -11.07 -6.01 -7.45
CA GLN A 75 -11.89 -7.18 -7.12
C GLN A 75 -13.08 -6.82 -6.21
N ILE A 76 -12.88 -5.91 -5.25
CA ILE A 76 -13.96 -5.39 -4.42
C ILE A 76 -14.91 -4.54 -5.27
N ALA A 77 -14.37 -3.68 -6.14
CA ALA A 77 -15.13 -2.84 -7.05
C ALA A 77 -16.04 -3.65 -7.99
N ALA A 78 -15.55 -4.77 -8.53
CA ALA A 78 -16.33 -5.67 -9.39
C ALA A 78 -17.53 -6.29 -8.67
N LYS A 79 -17.43 -6.53 -7.36
CA LYS A 79 -18.51 -7.08 -6.52
C LYS A 79 -19.46 -6.00 -5.97
N ASN A 80 -19.01 -4.75 -5.94
CA ASN A 80 -19.73 -3.61 -5.37
C ASN A 80 -19.76 -2.45 -6.39
N PRO A 81 -20.68 -2.48 -7.38
CA PRO A 81 -20.77 -1.43 -8.39
C PRO A 81 -21.19 -0.08 -7.82
N ASP A 82 -22.00 -0.07 -6.76
CA ASP A 82 -22.36 1.16 -6.04
C ASP A 82 -21.16 1.74 -5.30
N LYS A 83 -20.95 3.06 -5.42
CA LYS A 83 -19.77 3.74 -4.89
C LYS A 83 -19.71 3.69 -3.36
N ILE A 84 -20.85 3.82 -2.68
CA ILE A 84 -20.88 3.81 -1.22
C ILE A 84 -20.63 2.39 -0.71
N GLN A 85 -21.30 1.39 -1.29
CA GLN A 85 -21.06 -0.02 -0.95
C GLN A 85 -19.62 -0.44 -1.21
N ARG A 86 -19.01 0.04 -2.30
CA ARG A 86 -17.59 -0.19 -2.60
C ARG A 86 -16.69 0.40 -1.52
N ALA A 87 -16.88 1.67 -1.18
CA ALA A 87 -16.10 2.33 -0.14
C ALA A 87 -16.26 1.63 1.22
N GLU A 88 -17.47 1.20 1.57
CA GLU A 88 -17.73 0.42 2.79
C GLU A 88 -17.03 -0.94 2.76
N ALA A 89 -17.02 -1.63 1.61
CA ALA A 89 -16.37 -2.92 1.46
C ALA A 89 -14.84 -2.82 1.57
N VAL A 90 -14.24 -1.80 0.94
CA VAL A 90 -12.80 -1.48 1.08
C VAL A 90 -12.49 -1.11 2.54
N PHE A 91 -13.28 -0.24 3.16
CA PHE A 91 -13.11 0.14 4.56
C PHE A 91 -13.14 -1.06 5.50
N ARG A 92 -14.14 -1.95 5.34
CA ARG A 92 -14.24 -3.18 6.14
C ARG A 92 -13.06 -4.11 5.87
N PHE A 93 -12.60 -4.22 4.63
CA PHE A 93 -11.44 -5.04 4.30
C PHE A 93 -10.21 -4.59 5.11
N VAL A 94 -9.88 -3.29 5.07
CA VAL A 94 -8.72 -2.72 5.77
C VAL A 94 -8.92 -2.81 7.29
N ARG A 95 -10.05 -2.31 7.81
CA ARG A 95 -10.34 -2.33 9.26
C ARG A 95 -10.25 -3.73 9.87
N ASP A 96 -10.73 -4.75 9.17
CA ASP A 96 -10.80 -6.11 9.70
C ASP A 96 -9.48 -6.87 9.56
N ARG A 97 -8.56 -6.42 8.69
CA ARG A 97 -7.30 -7.11 8.37
C ARG A 97 -6.05 -6.37 8.85
N VAL A 98 -6.11 -5.07 9.10
CA VAL A 98 -4.99 -4.31 9.67
C VAL A 98 -5.10 -4.28 11.19
N ARG A 99 -4.07 -4.78 11.86
CA ARG A 99 -3.90 -4.71 13.31
C ARG A 99 -3.12 -3.44 13.65
N TYR A 100 -3.82 -2.47 14.22
CA TYR A 100 -3.23 -1.20 14.62
C TYR A 100 -2.02 -1.40 15.54
N THR A 101 -0.84 -1.04 15.06
CA THR A 101 0.45 -1.22 15.74
C THR A 101 1.31 0.00 15.42
N SER A 102 1.86 0.67 16.44
CA SER A 102 2.69 1.86 16.21
C SER A 102 4.03 1.50 15.55
N ASP A 103 4.57 2.43 14.78
CA ASP A 103 5.86 2.26 14.09
C ASP A 103 7.01 1.93 15.01
N ILE A 104 7.05 2.51 16.21
CA ILE A 104 8.13 2.23 17.15
C ILE A 104 8.13 0.76 17.61
N ASP A 105 6.96 0.14 17.69
CA ASP A 105 6.81 -1.26 18.06
C ASP A 105 7.16 -2.17 16.87
N GLN A 106 6.76 -1.78 15.65
CA GLN A 106 6.91 -2.59 14.44
C GLN A 106 8.29 -2.43 13.77
N PHE A 107 8.72 -1.20 13.53
CA PHE A 107 9.89 -0.83 12.74
C PHE A 107 11.06 -0.29 13.56
N LYS A 108 10.85 0.03 14.85
CA LYS A 108 11.85 0.67 15.73
C LYS A 108 12.21 2.10 15.31
N HIS A 109 11.33 2.76 14.57
CA HIS A 109 11.39 4.18 14.25
C HIS A 109 10.19 4.90 14.87
N GLU A 110 10.33 6.20 15.18
CA GLU A 110 9.20 6.99 15.70
C GLU A 110 8.08 7.15 14.66
N GLU A 111 8.44 7.03 13.38
CA GLU A 111 7.59 7.13 12.21
C GLU A 111 8.13 6.16 11.16
N PHE A 112 7.27 5.43 10.47
CA PHE A 112 7.64 4.57 9.34
C PHE A 112 6.42 4.21 8.50
N ALA A 113 6.33 4.73 7.27
CA ALA A 113 5.24 4.35 6.38
C ALA A 113 5.59 3.13 5.51
N GLN A 114 4.63 2.22 5.34
CA GLN A 114 4.56 1.18 4.32
C GLN A 114 3.76 1.68 3.11
N ASN A 115 4.10 1.21 1.91
CA ASN A 115 3.23 1.41 0.75
C ASN A 115 2.09 0.38 0.77
N ALA A 116 1.08 0.59 -0.07
CA ALA A 116 -0.11 -0.24 -0.03
C ALA A 116 0.18 -1.70 -0.39
N ASP A 117 1.12 -1.96 -1.31
CA ASP A 117 1.45 -3.32 -1.74
C ASP A 117 2.22 -4.11 -0.69
N GLU A 118 3.09 -3.47 0.11
CA GLU A 118 3.77 -4.08 1.26
C GLU A 118 2.75 -4.60 2.29
N LEU A 119 1.81 -3.76 2.67
CA LEU A 119 0.76 -4.13 3.61
C LEU A 119 -0.21 -5.15 3.02
N ALA A 120 -0.62 -4.98 1.76
CA ALA A 120 -1.50 -5.94 1.07
C ALA A 120 -0.85 -7.32 0.91
N THR A 121 0.46 -7.37 0.65
CA THR A 121 1.21 -8.63 0.54
C THR A 121 1.22 -9.37 1.87
N THR A 122 1.48 -8.66 2.97
CA THR A 122 1.42 -9.26 4.32
C THR A 122 0.02 -9.79 4.63
N ILE A 123 -1.02 -9.02 4.30
CA ILE A 123 -2.41 -9.44 4.47
C ILE A 123 -2.75 -10.69 3.64
N ASP A 124 -2.27 -10.77 2.38
CA ASP A 124 -2.53 -11.93 1.51
C ASP A 124 -1.83 -13.20 2.02
N GLN A 125 -0.62 -13.05 2.56
CA GLN A 125 0.18 -14.16 3.08
C GLN A 125 -0.32 -14.67 4.44
N ASP A 126 -0.60 -13.75 5.37
CA ASP A 126 -0.84 -14.06 6.78
C ASP A 126 -2.31 -13.88 7.20
N GLY A 127 -3.15 -13.35 6.31
CA GLY A 127 -4.56 -13.02 6.56
C GLY A 127 -4.78 -11.72 7.33
N VAL A 128 -3.72 -11.18 7.95
CA VAL A 128 -3.69 -9.89 8.66
C VAL A 128 -2.37 -9.18 8.38
N GLY A 129 -2.39 -7.86 8.44
CA GLY A 129 -1.20 -7.02 8.38
C GLY A 129 -1.11 -6.13 9.62
N TYR A 130 0.01 -5.45 9.79
CA TYR A 130 0.28 -4.56 10.91
C TYR A 130 0.72 -3.21 10.36
N GLY A 131 0.23 -2.16 10.99
CA GLY A 131 0.48 -0.77 10.63
C GLY A 131 -0.45 0.12 11.42
N ASP A 132 -0.25 1.42 11.36
CA ASP A 132 -1.09 2.38 12.07
C ASP A 132 -1.89 3.26 11.08
N CYS A 133 -1.93 4.57 11.30
CA CYS A 133 -2.83 5.47 10.60
C CYS A 133 -2.44 5.70 9.15
N GLU A 134 -1.17 5.94 8.83
CA GLU A 134 -0.72 6.24 7.48
C GLU A 134 -0.72 4.99 6.60
N ASP A 135 -0.26 3.87 7.13
CA ASP A 135 -0.34 2.56 6.48
C ASP A 135 -1.78 2.20 6.08
N SER A 136 -2.70 2.36 7.02
CA SER A 136 -4.12 2.13 6.77
C SER A 136 -4.68 3.10 5.74
N ALA A 137 -4.31 4.39 5.82
CA ALA A 137 -4.79 5.42 4.92
C ALA A 137 -4.29 5.22 3.48
N VAL A 138 -3.01 4.85 3.31
CA VAL A 138 -2.41 4.57 2.01
C VAL A 138 -3.06 3.34 1.39
N LEU A 139 -3.25 2.27 2.15
CA LEU A 139 -3.96 1.08 1.66
C LEU A 139 -5.40 1.39 1.25
N LEU A 140 -6.14 2.16 2.06
CA LEU A 140 -7.50 2.61 1.74
C LEU A 140 -7.58 3.46 0.47
N ALA A 141 -6.55 4.29 0.21
CA ALA A 141 -6.52 5.19 -0.93
C ALA A 141 -6.18 4.47 -2.24
N VAL A 142 -5.38 3.40 -2.16
CA VAL A 142 -4.93 2.62 -3.32
C VAL A 142 -5.98 1.59 -3.77
N MET A 143 -6.71 1.00 -2.81
CA MET A 143 -7.81 0.04 -3.07
C MET A 143 -9.09 0.71 -3.58
#